data_AF-A0A5K0VUZ8-F1
#
_entry.id   AF-A0A5K0VUZ8-F1
#
_cell.length_a   1.000
_cell.length_b   1.000
_cell.length_c   1.000
_cell.angle_alpha   90.00
_cell.angle_beta   90.00
_cell.angle_gamma   90.00
#
_symmetry.space_group_name_H-M   'P 1'
#
loop_
_entity.id
_entity.type
_entity.pdbx_description
1 polymer ?
#
loop_
_entity_poly.entity_id
_entity_poly.type
_entity_poly.pdbx_seq_one_letter_code
_entity_poly.pdbx_strand_id
1 'polypeptide(L)' 'VITVEPGCYFIDALLVPALEDSNLSKFINHDEICRFKKFGGVRIESDV' A
#
# COMPACT_ATOMS: atom_id res chain seq x y z
N VAL A 1 -22.31 0.50 17.20
CA VAL A 1 -21.45 -0.58 16.69
C VAL A 1 -20.90 -0.13 15.36
N ILE A 2 -19.59 0.15 15.33
CA ILE A 2 -18.80 0.46 14.12
C ILE A 2 -17.50 -0.36 14.15
N THR A 3 -16.85 -0.53 13.01
CA THR A 3 -15.54 -1.18 12.90
C THR A 3 -14.41 -0.15 12.91
N VAL A 4 -13.29 -0.51 13.54
CA VAL A 4 -11.99 0.17 13.40
C VAL A 4 -11.09 -0.75 12.60
N GLU A 5 -10.85 -0.41 11.33
CA GLU A 5 -10.29 -1.33 10.34
C GLU A 5 -9.09 -0.81 9.51
N PRO A 6 -7.99 -0.30 10.13
CA PRO A 6 -6.83 0.15 9.39
C PRO A 6 -6.23 -0.96 8.51
N GLY A 7 -5.79 -0.58 7.31
CA GLY A 7 -5.14 -1.50 6.38
C GLY A 7 -3.98 -0.90 5.60
N CYS A 8 -3.02 -1.74 5.23
CA CYS A 8 -1.85 -1.41 4.41
C CYS A 8 -1.62 -2.51 3.37
N TYR A 9 -1.52 -2.13 2.10
CA TYR A 9 -1.54 -3.05 0.97
C TYR A 9 -0.54 -2.62 -0.11
N PHE A 10 -0.01 -3.59 -0.84
CA PHE A 10 0.87 -3.40 -1.99
C PHE A 10 0.13 -3.80 -3.27
N ILE A 11 -0.69 -2.89 -3.80
CA ILE A 11 -1.59 -3.14 -4.94
C ILE A 11 -0.98 -2.58 -6.21
N ASP A 12 -0.69 -3.42 -7.20
CA ASP A 12 -0.04 -3.00 -8.45
C ASP A 12 -0.83 -1.91 -9.20
N ALA A 13 -2.16 -1.98 -9.22
CA ALA A 13 -3.01 -0.97 -9.86
C ALA A 13 -2.85 0.45 -9.27
N LEU A 14 -2.35 0.57 -8.04
CA LEU A 14 -2.07 1.85 -7.38
C LEU A 14 -0.57 2.18 -7.39
N LEU A 15 0.28 1.17 -7.19
CA LEU A 15 1.72 1.34 -7.14
C LEU A 15 2.31 1.69 -8.51
N VAL A 16 1.83 1.09 -9.60
CA VAL A 16 2.39 1.35 -10.94
C VAL A 16 2.19 2.82 -11.33
N PRO A 17 0.98 3.42 -11.26
CA PRO A 17 0.82 4.85 -11.52
C PRO A 17 1.62 5.75 -10.57
N ALA A 18 1.73 5.37 -9.29
CA ALA A 18 2.46 6.17 -8.31
C ALA A 18 3.99 6.18 -8.55
N LEU A 19 4.54 5.11 -9.13
CA LEU A 19 5.94 5.04 -9.53
C LEU A 19 6.22 5.86 -10.80
N GLU A 20 5.22 6.08 -11.64
CA GLU A 20 5.32 6.89 -12.87
C GLU A 20 5.07 8.39 -12.61
N ASP A 21 4.36 8.75 -11.54
CA ASP A 21 4.09 10.15 -11.17
C ASP A 21 5.33 10.81 -10.52
N SER A 22 5.84 11.87 -11.13
CA SER A 22 7.01 12.63 -10.63
C SER A 22 6.77 13.30 -9.26
N ASN A 23 5.51 13.53 -8.88
CA ASN A 23 5.15 14.07 -7.57
C ASN A 23 5.17 13.00 -6.47
N LEU A 24 4.93 11.73 -6.81
CA LEU A 24 4.80 10.62 -5.85
C LEU A 24 6.04 9.73 -5.80
N SER A 25 6.60 9.39 -6.95
CA SER A 25 7.76 8.49 -7.12
C SER A 25 8.96 8.87 -6.25
N LYS A 26 9.20 10.17 -6.02
CA LYS A 26 10.27 10.67 -5.13
C LYS A 26 10.15 10.21 -3.67
N PHE A 27 8.98 9.75 -3.25
CA PHE A 27 8.72 9.21 -1.92
C PHE A 27 8.77 7.68 -1.86
N ILE A 28 9.02 7.01 -2.98
CA ILE A 28 8.93 5.56 -3.11
C ILE A 28 10.31 4.99 -3.43
N ASN A 29 10.85 4.17 -2.53
CA ASN A 29 12.04 3.39 -2.84
C ASN A 29 11.65 2.18 -3.70
N HIS A 30 12.10 2.19 -4.96
CA HIS A 30 11.73 1.20 -5.96
C HIS A 30 12.21 -0.22 -5.61
N ASP A 31 13.40 -0.36 -5.04
CA ASP A 31 13.98 -1.65 -4.67
C ASP A 31 13.20 -2.29 -3.51
N GLU A 32 12.86 -1.47 -2.51
CA GLU A 32 12.07 -1.91 -1.37
C GLU A 32 10.65 -2.30 -1.78
N ILE A 33 9.97 -1.48 -2.59
CA ILE A 33 8.62 -1.80 -3.06
C ILE A 33 8.59 -3.08 -3.87
N CYS A 34 9.56 -3.31 -4.76
CA CYS A 34 9.65 -4.56 -5.52
C CYS A 34 9.71 -5.80 -4.62
N ARG A 35 10.38 -5.72 -3.46
CA ARG A 35 10.42 -6.81 -2.47
C ARG A 35 9.05 -7.12 -1.86
N PHE A 36 8.20 -6.11 -1.64
CA PHE A 36 6.90 -6.26 -0.98
C PHE A 36 5.71 -6.40 -1.93
N LYS A 37 5.88 -6.22 -3.25
CA LYS A 37 4.77 -6.32 -4.23
C LYS A 37 3.92 -7.59 -4.13
N LYS A 38 4.51 -8.72 -3.72
CA LYS A 38 3.80 -10.01 -3.57
C LYS A 38 3.31 -10.31 -2.15
N PHE A 39 3.49 -9.38 -1.22
CA PHE A 39 3.05 -9.54 0.16
C PHE A 39 1.52 -9.54 0.28
N GLY A 40 0.83 -8.82 -0.61
CA GLY A 40 -0.61 -8.58 -0.51
C GLY A 40 -0.88 -7.39 0.40
N GLY A 41 -1.37 -7.64 1.60
CA GLY A 41 -1.59 -6.59 2.59
C GLY A 41 -2.21 -7.12 3.88
N VAL A 42 -2.34 -6.22 4.85
CA VAL A 42 -2.88 -6.51 6.18
C VAL A 42 -4.02 -5.55 6.46
N ARG A 43 -5.07 -6.05 7.10
CA ARG A 43 -6.14 -5.28 7.74
C ARG A 43 -6.32 -5.82 9.15
N ILE A 44 -6.45 -4.93 10.12
CA ILE A 44 -6.78 -5.29 11.50
C ILE A 44 -8.12 -4.64 11.80
N GLU A 45 -9.11 -5.44 12.18
CA GLU A 45 -10.51 -5.01 12.32
C GLU A 45 -11.04 -5.37 13.71
N SER A 46 -11.70 -4.41 14.36
CA SER A 46 -12.31 -4.56 15.69
C SER A 46 -13.62 -3.77 15.78
N ASP A 47 -14.61 -4.29 16.52
CA ASP A 47 -15.86 -3.57 16.81
C ASP A 47 -15.71 -2.60 18.01
N VAL A 48 -16.34 -1.43 17.92
CA VAL A 48 -16.45 -0.43 19.02
C VAL A 48 -17.84 0.19 19.15
#